data_AF-A0AAX6M6F2-F1
#
_entry.id   AF-A0AAX6M6F2-F1
#
_cell.length_a   1.000
_cell.length_b   1.000
_cell.length_c   1.000
_cell.angle_alpha   90.00
_cell.angle_beta   90.00
_cell.angle_gamma   90.00
#
_symmetry.space_group_name_H-M   'P 1'
#
loop_
_entity.id
_entity.type
_entity.pdbx_description
1 polymer ?
#
loop_
_entity_poly.entity_id
_entity_poly.type
_entity_poly.pdbx_seq_one_letter_code
_entity_poly.pdbx_strand_id
1 'polypeptide(L)'
;MGWTSPLYNAESREIIVQNKAVDISPVDWVKQEAGDFLLGHIRYPFVSGGDVAGEVVEVGSNVERFRVGDRVIGQAVTAAPSSNNPSEGAFQHHTVIREHLAVAISDWMTYEQACVLPLVLLTAAYGLFDPSFLALSPPSVPPSPTASA
;
A
#
# COMPACT_ATOMS: atom_id res chain seq x y z
N MET A 1 25.19 -2.82 -16.28
CA MET A 1 24.59 -3.60 -15.18
C MET A 1 23.12 -3.21 -15.13
N GLY A 2 22.23 -4.14 -15.48
CA GLY A 2 20.78 -3.87 -15.49
C GLY A 2 20.25 -3.90 -14.06
N TRP A 3 19.65 -2.80 -13.61
CA TRP A 3 18.93 -2.73 -12.34
C TRP A 3 17.55 -3.36 -12.52
N THR A 4 17.50 -4.69 -12.63
CA THR A 4 16.23 -5.43 -12.62
C THR A 4 15.97 -5.94 -11.22
N SER A 5 14.86 -5.53 -10.62
CA SER A 5 14.40 -6.10 -9.34
C SER A 5 14.30 -7.63 -9.47
N PRO A 6 14.72 -8.41 -8.46
CA PRO A 6 14.53 -9.86 -8.49
C PRO A 6 13.03 -10.19 -8.62
N LEU A 7 12.73 -11.30 -9.30
CA LEU A 7 11.37 -11.84 -9.32
C LEU A 7 11.09 -12.47 -7.95
N TYR A 8 10.12 -11.91 -7.24
CA TYR A 8 9.63 -12.44 -5.98
C TYR A 8 8.59 -13.53 -6.24
N ASN A 9 8.35 -14.39 -5.25
CA ASN A 9 7.19 -15.27 -5.23
C ASN A 9 6.25 -14.79 -4.10
N ALA A 10 4.95 -14.86 -4.32
CA ALA A 10 3.97 -14.47 -3.33
C ALA A 10 3.90 -15.50 -2.20
N GLU A 11 4.10 -15.07 -0.95
CA GLU A 11 3.93 -15.94 0.22
C GLU A 11 2.47 -15.98 0.71
N SER A 12 2.24 -16.69 1.82
CA SER A 12 0.89 -16.79 2.38
C SER A 12 0.29 -15.42 2.67
N ARG A 13 -0.93 -15.15 2.18
CA ARG A 13 -1.67 -13.87 2.31
C ARG A 13 -1.01 -12.68 1.60
N GLU A 14 -0.19 -12.95 0.59
CA GLU A 14 0.43 -11.94 -0.25
C GLU A 14 -0.03 -12.06 -1.71
N ILE A 15 -0.03 -10.92 -2.39
CA ILE A 15 -0.19 -10.83 -3.84
C ILE A 15 1.00 -10.08 -4.42
N ILE A 16 1.40 -10.43 -5.64
CA ILE A 16 2.34 -9.62 -6.41
C ILE A 16 1.55 -8.79 -7.40
N VAL A 17 1.74 -7.48 -7.31
CA VAL A 17 1.13 -6.50 -8.20
C VAL A 17 2.18 -6.08 -9.22
N GLN A 18 1.87 -6.18 -10.51
CA GLN A 18 2.58 -5.46 -11.56
C GLN A 18 2.15 -4.00 -11.54
N ASN A 19 3.07 -3.12 -11.16
CA ASN A 19 2.80 -1.72 -10.96
C ASN A 19 2.53 -1.05 -12.32
N LYS A 20 1.35 -0.42 -12.44
CA LYS A 20 0.99 0.42 -13.60
C LYS A 20 1.15 1.90 -13.26
N ALA A 21 0.86 2.28 -12.02
CA ALA A 21 1.10 3.60 -11.47
C ALA A 21 1.53 3.50 -10.00
N VAL A 22 2.29 4.49 -9.53
CA VAL A 22 2.73 4.63 -8.14
C VAL A 22 2.57 6.09 -7.73
N ASP A 23 2.22 6.34 -6.48
CA ASP A 23 2.17 7.71 -5.94
C ASP A 23 3.52 8.12 -5.34
N ILE A 24 3.83 9.41 -5.44
CA ILE A 24 4.96 10.04 -4.74
C ILE A 24 4.37 10.99 -3.71
N SER A 25 4.63 10.72 -2.44
CA SER A 25 4.12 11.49 -1.32
C SER A 25 5.24 12.28 -0.63
N PRO A 26 4.94 13.36 0.12
CA PRO A 26 5.95 14.14 0.84
C PRO A 26 6.84 13.30 1.77
N VAL A 27 6.32 12.21 2.33
CA VAL A 27 7.10 11.30 3.17
C VAL A 27 8.30 10.71 2.43
N ASP A 28 8.26 10.60 1.10
CA ASP A 28 9.31 9.96 0.32
C ASP A 28 10.56 10.82 0.21
N TRP A 29 10.44 12.15 0.09
CA TRP A 29 11.63 13.02 0.16
C TRP A 29 12.12 13.16 1.60
N VAL A 30 11.23 13.20 2.59
CA VAL A 30 11.60 13.25 4.02
C VAL A 30 12.40 12.01 4.42
N LYS A 31 12.02 10.82 3.94
CA LYS A 31 12.80 9.58 4.12
C LYS A 31 14.23 9.73 3.58
N GLN A 32 14.40 10.36 2.42
CA GLN A 32 15.72 10.50 1.80
C GLN A 32 16.59 11.53 2.56
N GLU A 33 15.99 12.58 3.09
CA GLU A 33 16.73 13.65 3.79
C GLU A 33 17.02 13.34 5.26
N ALA A 34 16.02 12.79 5.97
CA ALA A 34 16.07 12.60 7.42
C ALA A 34 15.81 11.15 7.87
N GLY A 35 15.79 10.18 6.94
CA GLY A 35 15.46 8.78 7.23
C GLY A 35 16.37 8.14 8.26
N ASP A 36 17.67 8.45 8.26
CA ASP A 36 18.59 7.89 9.26
C ASP A 36 18.21 8.27 10.70
N PHE A 37 17.58 9.43 10.89
CA PHE A 37 17.11 9.92 12.18
C PHE A 37 15.69 9.46 12.50
N LEU A 38 14.75 9.60 11.54
CA LEU A 38 13.33 9.33 11.75
C LEU A 38 12.96 7.84 11.60
N LEU A 39 13.76 7.10 10.83
CA LEU A 39 13.51 5.72 10.42
C LEU A 39 14.76 4.85 10.62
N GLY A 40 15.44 5.05 11.75
CA GLY A 40 16.69 4.37 12.10
C GLY A 40 16.59 2.84 12.21
N HIS A 41 15.40 2.25 12.06
CA HIS A 41 15.19 0.81 11.90
C HIS A 41 15.40 0.31 10.46
N ILE A 42 15.33 1.18 9.45
CA ILE A 42 15.50 0.80 8.04
C ILE A 42 16.94 0.31 7.80
N ARG A 43 17.08 -0.78 7.03
CA ARG A 43 18.37 -1.35 6.61
C ARG A 43 18.42 -1.52 5.10
N TYR A 44 19.57 -1.19 4.51
CA TYR A 44 19.81 -1.40 3.09
C TYR A 44 20.21 -2.86 2.78
N PRO A 45 19.91 -3.39 1.58
CA PRO A 45 19.22 -2.73 0.46
C PRO A 45 17.75 -2.43 0.77
N PHE A 46 17.23 -1.32 0.25
CA PHE A 46 15.87 -0.82 0.51
C PHE A 46 15.25 -0.28 -0.79
N VAL A 47 13.97 -0.58 -1.01
CA VAL A 47 13.16 0.03 -2.08
C VAL A 47 12.08 0.85 -1.38
N SER A 48 11.95 2.13 -1.77
CA SER A 48 10.96 3.06 -1.21
C SER A 48 9.62 2.98 -1.94
N GLY A 49 8.71 3.91 -1.64
CA GLY A 49 7.37 4.01 -2.20
C GLY A 49 6.32 3.34 -1.32
N GLY A 50 5.23 4.08 -1.05
CA GLY A 50 4.15 3.64 -0.17
C GLY A 50 2.94 3.08 -0.91
N ASP A 51 2.67 3.51 -2.15
CA ASP A 51 1.38 3.29 -2.78
C ASP A 51 1.55 2.79 -4.21
N VAL A 52 0.71 1.83 -4.59
CA VAL A 52 0.71 1.23 -5.93
C VAL A 52 -0.72 1.07 -6.45
N ALA A 53 -0.89 1.24 -7.76
CA ALA A 53 -2.03 0.73 -8.52
C ALA A 53 -1.54 -0.16 -9.66
N GLY A 54 -2.19 -1.30 -9.87
CA GLY A 54 -1.78 -2.22 -10.93
C GLY A 54 -2.63 -3.47 -11.02
N GLU A 55 -2.02 -4.50 -11.60
CA GLU A 55 -2.67 -5.80 -11.88
C GLU A 55 -2.00 -6.90 -11.04
N VAL A 56 -2.81 -7.76 -10.44
CA VAL A 56 -2.31 -8.95 -9.73
C VAL A 56 -1.71 -9.92 -10.75
N VAL A 57 -0.44 -10.27 -10.59
CA VAL A 57 0.26 -11.23 -11.45
C VAL A 57 0.58 -12.55 -10.76
N GLU A 58 0.58 -12.57 -9.42
CA GLU A 58 0.75 -13.77 -8.63
C GLU A 58 -0.03 -13.66 -7.32
N VAL A 59 -0.51 -14.80 -6.82
CA VAL A 59 -1.28 -14.91 -5.59
C VAL A 59 -0.67 -16.03 -4.76
N GLY A 60 -0.31 -15.72 -3.52
CA GLY A 60 0.27 -16.69 -2.61
C GLY A 60 -0.78 -17.54 -1.91
N SER A 61 -0.33 -18.44 -1.03
CA SER A 61 -1.25 -19.35 -0.33
C SER A 61 -2.20 -18.59 0.60
N ASN A 62 -3.41 -19.12 0.84
CA ASN A 62 -4.41 -18.54 1.75
C ASN A 62 -4.90 -17.12 1.41
N VAL A 63 -4.65 -16.63 0.18
CA VAL A 63 -5.34 -15.43 -0.32
C VAL A 63 -6.72 -15.84 -0.80
N GLU A 64 -7.74 -15.11 -0.34
CA GLU A 64 -9.15 -15.41 -0.65
C GLU A 64 -9.82 -14.28 -1.42
N ARG A 65 -9.29 -13.05 -1.32
CA ARG A 65 -9.93 -11.85 -1.86
C ARG A 65 -9.57 -11.49 -3.30
N PHE A 66 -8.50 -12.07 -3.85
CA PHE A 66 -7.92 -11.67 -5.13
C PHE A 66 -7.50 -12.86 -5.99
N ARG A 67 -7.46 -12.64 -7.31
CA ARG A 67 -6.95 -13.57 -8.32
C ARG A 67 -6.07 -12.84 -9.33
N VAL A 68 -5.25 -13.60 -10.06
CA VAL A 68 -4.45 -13.07 -11.16
C VAL A 68 -5.34 -12.35 -12.19
N GLY A 69 -4.93 -11.16 -12.60
CA GLY A 69 -5.64 -10.27 -13.52
C GLY A 69 -6.53 -9.24 -12.83
N ASP A 70 -6.76 -9.33 -11.52
CA ASP A 70 -7.53 -8.32 -10.80
C ASP A 70 -6.79 -6.98 -10.78
N ARG A 71 -7.54 -5.87 -10.94
CA ARG A 71 -7.04 -4.50 -10.83
C ARG A 71 -7.11 -4.07 -9.37
N VAL A 72 -5.99 -3.67 -8.79
CA VAL A 72 -5.90 -3.35 -7.35
C VAL A 72 -5.09 -2.10 -7.06
N ILE A 73 -5.46 -1.42 -5.99
CA ILE A 73 -4.56 -0.51 -5.26
C ILE A 73 -4.05 -1.21 -4.00
N GLY A 74 -2.87 -0.80 -3.53
CA GLY A 74 -2.29 -1.36 -2.32
C GLY A 74 -1.38 -0.41 -1.58
N GLN A 75 -1.34 -0.58 -0.25
CA GLN A 75 -0.33 0.03 0.61
C GLN A 75 0.89 -0.89 0.74
N ALA A 76 2.01 -0.42 0.21
CA ALA A 76 3.32 -1.01 0.37
C ALA A 76 3.90 -0.60 1.74
N VAL A 77 4.47 -1.56 2.48
CA VAL A 77 4.83 -1.39 3.90
C VAL A 77 6.32 -1.58 4.20
N THR A 78 7.18 -1.54 3.17
CA THR A 78 8.65 -1.61 3.29
C THR A 78 9.26 -0.77 4.42
N ALA A 79 8.69 0.41 4.71
CA ALA A 79 9.20 1.34 5.72
C ALA A 79 8.55 1.20 7.11
N ALA A 80 7.54 0.33 7.27
CA ALA A 80 6.88 0.10 8.56
C ALA A 80 7.87 -0.53 9.55
N PRO A 81 7.83 -0.23 10.86
CA PRO A 81 8.74 -0.84 11.84
C PRO A 81 8.71 -2.38 11.89
N SER A 82 7.62 -2.98 11.42
CA SER A 82 7.42 -4.43 11.32
C SER A 82 7.88 -5.04 9.98
N SER A 83 8.44 -4.24 9.07
CA SER A 83 9.01 -4.69 7.80
C SER A 83 10.34 -4.00 7.51
N ASN A 84 11.18 -4.68 6.76
CA ASN A 84 12.30 -4.09 6.05
C ASN A 84 12.58 -4.94 4.79
N ASN A 85 11.51 -5.38 4.14
CA ASN A 85 11.57 -6.24 2.96
C ASN A 85 11.49 -5.38 1.68
N PRO A 86 12.56 -5.33 0.85
CA PRO A 86 12.56 -4.55 -0.39
C PRO A 86 11.46 -4.95 -1.39
N SER A 87 10.91 -6.17 -1.30
CA SER A 87 9.79 -6.58 -2.16
C SER A 87 8.50 -5.81 -1.85
N GLU A 88 8.36 -5.27 -0.64
CA GLU A 88 7.18 -4.52 -0.18
C GLU A 88 7.29 -3.01 -0.40
N GLY A 89 8.18 -2.56 -1.30
CA GLY A 89 8.34 -1.14 -1.67
C GLY A 89 7.79 -0.85 -3.06
N ALA A 90 7.02 0.24 -3.23
CA ALA A 90 6.30 0.48 -4.49
C ALA A 90 7.17 1.01 -5.65
N PHE A 91 8.35 1.59 -5.41
CA PHE A 91 9.19 2.18 -6.47
C PHE A 91 10.00 1.14 -7.27
N GLN A 92 9.26 0.18 -7.84
CA GLN A 92 9.75 -0.88 -8.71
C GLN A 92 8.62 -1.35 -9.64
N HIS A 93 8.90 -2.33 -10.52
CA HIS A 93 7.89 -2.84 -11.46
C HIS A 93 6.93 -3.86 -10.87
N HIS A 94 7.34 -4.58 -9.81
CA HIS A 94 6.51 -5.57 -9.14
C HIS A 94 6.62 -5.41 -7.63
N THR A 95 5.48 -5.29 -6.95
CA THR A 95 5.42 -5.08 -5.50
C THR A 95 4.68 -6.22 -4.85
N VAL A 96 5.26 -6.77 -3.79
CA VAL A 96 4.55 -7.67 -2.86
C VAL A 96 3.66 -6.81 -1.98
N ILE A 97 2.36 -7.10 -2.01
CA ILE A 97 1.36 -6.44 -1.17
C ILE A 97 0.65 -7.49 -0.33
N ARG A 98 0.53 -7.24 0.97
CA ARG A 98 -0.27 -8.09 1.85
C ARG A 98 -1.74 -7.91 1.48
N GLU A 99 -2.46 -9.01 1.30
CA GLU A 99 -3.86 -9.02 0.84
C GLU A 99 -4.74 -8.00 1.60
N HIS A 100 -4.60 -7.93 2.93
CA HIS A 100 -5.39 -7.02 3.79
C HIS A 100 -5.09 -5.52 3.57
N LEU A 101 -4.01 -5.19 2.86
CA LEU A 101 -3.62 -3.82 2.49
C LEU A 101 -3.93 -3.50 1.02
N ALA A 102 -4.59 -4.42 0.30
CA ALA A 102 -5.04 -4.22 -1.06
C ALA A 102 -6.56 -4.06 -1.14
N VAL A 103 -7.01 -3.32 -2.15
CA VAL A 103 -8.42 -3.10 -2.50
C VAL A 103 -8.59 -3.15 -4.01
N ALA A 104 -9.68 -3.76 -4.48
CA ALA A 104 -10.01 -3.80 -5.90
C ALA A 104 -10.35 -2.39 -6.43
N ILE A 105 -9.89 -2.08 -7.64
CA ILE A 105 -10.21 -0.83 -8.34
C ILE A 105 -11.48 -1.04 -9.16
N SER A 106 -12.40 -0.08 -9.12
CA SER A 106 -13.58 -0.08 -10.00
C SER A 106 -13.20 0.19 -11.46
N ASP A 107 -13.94 -0.38 -12.41
CA ASP A 107 -13.62 -0.31 -13.84
C ASP A 107 -13.46 1.12 -14.39
N TRP A 108 -14.21 2.08 -13.83
CA TRP A 108 -14.22 3.47 -14.27
C TRP A 108 -12.99 4.29 -13.85
N MET A 109 -12.21 3.83 -12.88
CA MET A 109 -11.08 4.58 -12.33
C MET A 109 -9.77 4.13 -12.99
N THR A 110 -8.94 5.09 -13.42
CA THR A 110 -7.61 4.76 -13.98
C THR A 110 -6.61 4.40 -12.89
N TYR A 111 -5.47 3.79 -13.24
CA TYR A 111 -4.44 3.44 -12.26
C TYR A 111 -3.84 4.69 -11.59
N GLU A 112 -3.65 5.77 -12.34
CA GLU A 112 -3.09 7.04 -11.87
C GLU A 112 -4.04 7.75 -10.89
N GLN A 113 -5.35 7.67 -11.14
CA GLN A 113 -6.35 8.19 -10.19
C GLN A 113 -6.44 7.34 -8.93
N ALA A 114 -6.25 6.02 -9.06
CA ALA A 114 -6.38 5.11 -7.94
C ALA A 114 -5.14 5.14 -7.02
N CYS A 115 -3.93 5.27 -7.58
CA CYS A 115 -2.68 5.13 -6.81
C CYS A 115 -2.48 6.20 -5.74
N VAL A 116 -3.18 7.33 -5.80
CA VAL A 116 -3.08 8.43 -4.80
C VAL A 116 -3.97 8.20 -3.57
N LEU A 117 -4.78 7.14 -3.55
CA LEU A 117 -5.76 6.87 -2.51
C LEU A 117 -5.20 6.15 -1.27
N PRO A 118 -4.35 5.11 -1.37
CA PRO A 118 -4.01 4.24 -0.24
C PRO A 118 -3.50 4.96 1.01
N LEU A 119 -2.38 5.69 0.93
CA LEU A 119 -1.80 6.37 2.08
C LEU A 119 -2.72 7.46 2.60
N VAL A 120 -3.34 8.23 1.70
CA VAL A 120 -4.19 9.37 2.08
C VAL A 120 -5.44 8.90 2.82
N LEU A 121 -6.12 7.86 2.31
CA LEU A 121 -7.31 7.31 2.95
C LEU A 121 -6.98 6.64 4.28
N LEU A 122 -5.88 5.88 4.36
CA LEU A 122 -5.43 5.29 5.63
C LEU A 122 -5.11 6.39 6.65
N THR A 123 -4.39 7.43 6.24
CA THR A 123 -4.05 8.58 7.10
C THR A 123 -5.31 9.28 7.62
N ALA A 124 -6.27 9.57 6.73
CA ALA A 124 -7.53 10.19 7.10
C ALA A 124 -8.35 9.29 8.03
N ALA A 125 -8.45 7.98 7.73
CA ALA A 125 -9.17 7.03 8.55
C ALA A 125 -8.57 6.93 9.97
N TYR A 126 -7.25 6.94 10.10
CA TYR A 126 -6.58 6.92 11.39
C TYR A 126 -6.89 8.20 12.18
N GLY A 127 -6.75 9.38 11.57
CA GLY A 127 -7.06 10.65 12.24
C GLY A 127 -8.54 10.80 12.64
N LEU A 128 -9.47 10.28 11.83
CA LEU A 128 -10.91 10.40 12.08
C LEU A 128 -11.42 9.36 13.09
N PHE A 129 -10.99 8.10 12.98
CA PHE A 129 -11.66 6.98 13.65
C PHE A 129 -10.83 6.30 14.74
N ASP A 130 -9.50 6.45 14.74
CA ASP A 130 -8.69 5.81 15.78
C ASP A 130 -8.95 6.47 17.16
N PRO A 131 -9.08 5.67 18.24
CA PRO A 131 -9.32 6.19 19.59
C PRO A 131 -8.27 7.17 20.12
N SER A 132 -7.08 7.17 19.53
CA SER A 132 -5.98 8.08 19.91
C SER A 132 -6.12 9.47 19.28
N PHE A 133 -7.07 9.65 18.35
CA PHE A 133 -7.32 10.90 17.63
C PHE A 133 -8.77 11.38 17.85
N LEU A 134 -9.56 11.55 16.78
CA LEU A 134 -10.91 12.11 16.89
C LEU A 134 -11.95 11.09 17.37
N ALA A 135 -11.66 9.79 17.29
CA ALA A 135 -12.54 8.70 17.76
C ALA A 135 -13.99 8.80 17.26
N LEU A 136 -14.19 9.25 16.01
CA LEU A 136 -15.51 9.26 15.39
C LEU A 136 -15.99 7.82 15.15
N SER A 137 -17.32 7.63 15.09
CA SER A 137 -17.87 6.34 14.69
C SER A 137 -17.47 6.02 13.25
N PRO A 138 -16.90 4.82 12.97
CA PRO A 138 -16.62 4.38 11.62
C PRO A 138 -17.88 4.33 10.74
N PRO A 139 -17.73 4.49 9.41
CA PRO A 139 -18.86 4.33 8.49
C PRO A 139 -19.42 2.90 8.56
N SER A 140 -20.75 2.78 8.45
CA SER A 140 -21.46 1.50 8.42
C SER A 140 -21.96 1.15 7.02
N VAL A 141 -22.19 -0.14 6.78
CA VAL A 141 -22.94 -0.62 5.60
C VAL A 141 -24.15 -1.42 6.11
N PRO A 142 -25.40 -0.97 5.87
CA PRO A 142 -25.78 0.24 5.13
C PRO A 142 -25.36 1.53 5.85
N PRO A 143 -25.20 2.65 5.12
CA PRO A 143 -24.79 3.92 5.70
C PRO A 143 -25.81 4.40 6.72
N SER A 144 -25.32 4.81 7.89
CA SER A 144 -26.12 5.42 8.96
C SER A 144 -25.61 6.84 9.24
N PRO A 145 -26.50 7.81 9.52
CA PRO A 145 -26.08 9.16 9.90
C PRO A 145 -25.28 9.14 11.21
N THR A 146 -24.13 9.81 11.23
CA THR A 146 -23.31 10.01 12.43
C THR A 146 -23.90 11.14 13.30
N ALA A 147 -25.14 10.95 13.78
CA ALA A 147 -25.94 11.90 14.56
C ALA A 147 -26.26 13.25 13.88
N SER A 148 -27.44 13.80 14.19
CA SER A 148 -27.90 15.11 13.73
C SER A 148 -27.07 16.23 14.37
N ALA A 149 -26.64 17.20 13.57
CA ALA A 149 -26.19 18.49 14.08
C ALA A 149 -27.28 19.21 14.88
#